data_AF-A0A3Q4AZN9-F1
#
_entry.id   AF-A0A3Q4AZN9-F1
#
_cell.length_a   1.000
_cell.length_b   1.000
_cell.length_c   1.000
_cell.angle_alpha   90.00
_cell.angle_beta   90.00
_cell.angle_gamma   90.00
#
_symmetry.space_group_name_H-M   'P 1'
#
loop_
_entity.id
_entity.type
_entity.pdbx_description
1 polymer ?
#
loop_
_entity_poly.entity_id
_entity_poly.type
_entity_poly.pdbx_seq_one_letter_code
_entity_poly.pdbx_strand_id
1 'polypeptide(L)'
;LSPRTDDSGDEGPVPQEDRAITQGVLKTLAGKLDDLSTCNELIGKHGAALQRSLGELEELRGSTDSTDKVKAVNERATLFRITSNAMINVCRDFLDVAESHSRRWQRALQHEKEQRHHLEETIEQLAKQHNSLERAWRENPSSYAGAELCDEGDASDENDEAEFFDAMEESPAFITVTASPKKADITIINVSTHIALCHLASSCLVFQDTSCTNHMQLRRARRSRIPDKPNYSLNLWSIMKNCIGKDLSKIPMPVNFNEPLSMLQRLTEDLEYSELLDRAARCDSSLEQMCLVAAFSVSSYSTTVHRTAKPFNPLLGETCELDRLEEYGYRSISEQVSHHPPAAAHHVASQRGWTLWQHITIDSKFRGKYISVMPLGNIHLQFHSSGNRYVWSKVTSTVHNIIVGKLWVDQVPCEIINHLQNARQKKYACVKIKASVTGVVEDREGTAHYVLSGTWDDKMESAKVVDSSQGCGGSEGKQKMVYQTLQPKLLWKKYPLPDNAENMHFFSSLALTLNEPEEGVAPTDSRLRPDQRLMEAGLWDEANVQKQRLEELQRLERKRREACGLVNNLVSSGQDVEGYQPLWFERKTDESTGENTYIYRGGYWEAKDRQDWSQCPEIF
;
A
#
# COMPACT_ATOMS: atom_id res chain seq x y z
N LEU A 1 47.85 14.82 35.68
CA LEU A 1 48.41 14.80 34.31
C LEU A 1 47.36 14.18 33.41
N SER A 2 46.96 14.95 32.41
CA SER A 2 46.01 14.68 31.32
C SER A 2 44.51 14.82 31.65
N PRO A 3 43.83 15.88 31.15
CA PRO A 3 42.40 16.09 31.29
C PRO A 3 41.62 15.42 30.16
N ARG A 4 40.41 14.94 30.50
CA ARG A 4 39.39 14.49 29.55
C ARG A 4 38.81 15.70 28.82
N THR A 5 38.82 15.66 27.49
CA THR A 5 38.03 16.55 26.63
C THR A 5 36.67 15.91 26.37
N ASP A 6 35.61 16.61 26.78
CA ASP A 6 34.24 16.40 26.32
C ASP A 6 34.19 16.54 24.80
N ASP A 7 33.66 15.52 24.11
CA ASP A 7 33.32 15.60 22.69
C ASP A 7 31.80 15.78 22.60
N SER A 8 31.38 17.04 22.66
CA SER A 8 30.03 17.47 22.35
C SER A 8 29.85 17.39 20.83
N GLY A 9 28.98 16.48 20.37
CA GLY A 9 28.53 16.40 18.99
C GLY A 9 27.78 17.66 18.59
N ASP A 10 28.52 18.63 18.06
CA ASP A 10 27.99 19.80 17.34
C ASP A 10 27.79 19.38 15.88
N GLU A 11 26.53 19.23 15.46
CA GLU A 11 26.16 19.11 14.04
C GLU A 11 26.47 20.45 13.35
N GLY A 12 27.70 20.58 12.85
CA GLY A 12 28.08 21.67 11.97
C GLY A 12 27.41 21.53 10.59
N PRO A 13 26.90 22.62 9.99
CA PRO A 13 26.47 22.61 8.59
C PRO A 13 27.68 22.33 7.69
N VAL A 14 27.43 21.72 6.52
CA VAL A 14 28.42 21.47 5.45
C VAL A 14 29.49 22.57 5.42
N PRO A 15 30.80 22.26 5.45
CA PRO A 15 31.86 23.25 5.58
C PRO A 15 31.65 24.39 4.59
N GLN A 16 31.51 25.60 5.11
CA GLN A 16 31.20 26.82 4.36
C GLN A 16 32.19 27.07 3.20
N GLU A 17 33.40 26.49 3.30
CA GLU A 17 34.44 26.50 2.27
C GLU A 17 34.03 25.78 0.98
N ASP A 18 33.41 24.59 1.03
CA ASP A 18 33.07 23.81 -0.17
C ASP A 18 31.94 24.45 -0.99
N ARG A 19 31.02 25.13 -0.30
CA ARG A 19 29.90 25.85 -0.94
C ARG A 19 30.39 27.12 -1.65
N ALA A 20 31.33 27.84 -1.04
CA ALA A 20 31.97 29.02 -1.63
C ALA A 20 32.85 28.65 -2.84
N ILE A 21 33.57 27.52 -2.75
CA ILE A 21 34.38 26.99 -3.85
C ILE A 21 33.49 26.60 -5.04
N THR A 22 32.39 25.89 -4.80
CA THR A 22 31.46 25.45 -5.87
C THR A 22 30.80 26.65 -6.58
N GLN A 23 30.42 27.69 -5.84
CA GLN A 23 29.89 28.93 -6.42
C GLN A 23 30.94 29.71 -7.23
N GLY A 24 32.19 29.77 -6.77
CA GLY A 24 33.29 30.41 -7.51
C GLY A 24 33.60 29.73 -8.84
N VAL A 25 33.53 28.40 -8.86
CA VAL A 25 33.72 27.58 -10.07
C VAL A 25 32.59 27.79 -11.08
N LEU A 26 31.33 27.77 -10.63
CA LEU A 26 30.18 28.04 -11.50
C LEU A 26 30.24 29.44 -12.12
N LYS A 27 30.68 30.44 -11.34
CA LYS A 27 30.89 31.80 -11.85
C LYS A 27 31.98 31.87 -12.93
N THR A 28 33.03 31.05 -12.80
CA THR A 28 34.14 31.01 -13.75
C THR A 28 33.74 30.33 -15.06
N LEU A 29 32.99 29.22 -14.98
CA LEU A 29 32.42 28.54 -16.15
C LEU A 29 31.39 29.40 -16.87
N ALA A 30 30.54 30.12 -16.13
CA ALA A 30 29.57 31.04 -16.71
C ALA A 30 30.27 32.17 -17.49
N GLY A 31 31.32 32.77 -16.94
CA GLY A 31 32.09 33.80 -17.67
C GLY A 31 32.74 33.27 -18.95
N LYS A 32 33.29 32.05 -18.93
CA LYS A 32 33.85 31.42 -20.14
C LYS A 32 32.79 31.07 -21.19
N LEU A 33 31.56 30.78 -20.76
CA LEU A 33 30.43 30.55 -21.66
C LEU A 33 29.97 31.86 -22.32
N ASP A 34 29.97 32.98 -21.59
CA ASP A 34 29.67 34.30 -22.13
C ASP A 34 30.70 34.75 -23.18
N ASP A 35 31.99 34.49 -22.91
CA ASP A 35 33.08 34.72 -23.88
C ASP A 35 32.84 33.93 -25.18
N LEU A 36 32.44 32.66 -25.04
CA LEU A 36 32.16 31.76 -26.17
C LEU A 36 30.94 32.23 -26.98
N SER A 37 29.89 32.69 -26.30
CA SER A 37 28.72 33.29 -26.94
C SER A 37 29.10 34.54 -27.72
N THR A 38 29.94 35.40 -27.14
CA THR A 38 30.42 36.63 -27.78
C THR A 38 31.24 36.32 -29.03
N CYS A 39 32.16 35.35 -28.96
CA CYS A 39 32.93 34.91 -30.12
C CYS A 39 32.04 34.29 -31.22
N ASN A 40 31.02 33.52 -30.85
CA ASN A 40 30.07 32.93 -31.79
C ASN A 40 29.28 34.00 -32.56
N GLU A 41 28.80 35.05 -31.88
CA GLU A 41 28.14 36.17 -32.54
C GLU A 41 29.06 36.92 -33.51
N LEU A 42 30.31 37.15 -33.10
CA LEU A 42 31.30 37.82 -33.94
C LEU A 42 31.64 37.01 -35.20
N ILE A 43 31.80 35.70 -35.07
CA ILE A 43 31.99 34.79 -36.22
C ILE A 43 30.81 34.88 -37.17
N GLY A 44 29.57 34.87 -36.66
CA GLY A 44 28.37 35.05 -37.48
C GLY A 44 28.39 36.37 -38.25
N LYS A 45 28.70 37.48 -37.58
CA LYS A 45 28.76 38.83 -38.18
C LYS A 45 29.86 38.94 -39.25
N HIS A 46 31.08 38.49 -38.94
CA HIS A 46 32.19 38.54 -39.89
C HIS A 46 32.02 37.54 -41.04
N GLY A 47 31.45 36.37 -40.80
CA GLY A 47 31.13 35.39 -41.83
C GLY A 47 30.11 35.93 -42.84
N ALA A 48 29.02 36.53 -42.36
CA ALA A 48 28.03 37.16 -43.22
C ALA A 48 28.60 38.36 -44.00
N ALA A 49 29.49 39.15 -43.39
CA ALA A 49 30.18 40.25 -44.08
C ALA A 49 31.13 39.73 -45.18
N LEU A 50 31.87 38.66 -44.91
CA LEU A 50 32.74 38.01 -45.89
C LEU A 50 31.93 37.43 -47.06
N GLN A 51 30.84 36.71 -46.78
CA GLN A 51 29.95 36.15 -47.81
C GLN A 51 29.37 37.22 -48.74
N ARG A 52 28.89 38.34 -48.20
CA ARG A 52 28.40 39.47 -49.02
C ARG A 52 29.48 40.03 -49.95
N SER A 53 30.70 40.16 -49.43
CA SER A 53 31.85 40.67 -50.20
C SER A 53 32.27 39.73 -51.32
N LEU A 54 32.17 38.42 -51.07
CA LEU A 54 32.45 37.39 -52.06
C LEU A 54 31.39 37.38 -53.16
N GLY A 55 30.10 37.52 -52.80
CA GLY A 55 29.02 37.66 -53.78
C GLY A 55 29.15 38.91 -54.67
N GLU A 56 29.50 40.06 -54.07
CA GLU A 56 29.78 41.31 -54.82
C GLU A 56 30.99 41.18 -55.77
N LEU A 57 31.93 40.26 -55.48
CA LEU A 57 33.08 39.97 -56.33
C LEU A 57 32.70 39.03 -57.50
N GLU A 58 31.79 38.07 -57.27
CA GLU A 58 31.33 37.10 -58.28
C GLU A 58 30.44 37.72 -59.36
N GLU A 59 29.63 38.73 -59.02
CA GLU A 59 28.71 39.40 -59.97
C GLU A 59 29.41 40.25 -61.05
N LEU A 60 30.71 40.55 -60.92
CA LEU A 60 31.42 41.56 -61.73
C LEU A 60 32.61 41.02 -62.53
N ARG A 61 32.49 39.82 -63.09
CA ARG A 61 33.51 39.15 -63.92
C ARG A 61 33.83 39.84 -65.28
N GLY A 62 33.82 41.17 -65.35
CA GLY A 62 34.10 41.95 -66.56
C GLY A 62 34.31 43.48 -66.43
N SER A 63 34.47 44.07 -65.24
CA SER A 63 34.71 45.53 -65.08
C SER A 63 36.06 45.87 -64.44
N THR A 64 36.62 47.04 -64.76
CA THR A 64 37.96 47.52 -64.38
C THR A 64 38.15 47.89 -62.89
N ASP A 65 37.11 47.78 -62.05
CA ASP A 65 37.12 48.09 -60.60
C ASP A 65 37.49 46.89 -59.70
N SER A 66 38.14 45.87 -60.27
CA SER A 66 38.42 44.58 -59.61
C SER A 66 39.35 44.69 -58.39
N THR A 67 40.33 45.60 -58.38
CA THR A 67 41.43 45.57 -57.40
C THR A 67 41.02 46.00 -55.98
N ASP A 68 40.15 47.00 -55.84
CA ASP A 68 39.74 47.49 -54.52
C ASP A 68 38.70 46.56 -53.85
N LYS A 69 37.88 45.87 -54.64
CA LYS A 69 36.95 44.85 -54.13
C LYS A 69 37.68 43.59 -53.64
N VAL A 70 38.76 43.19 -54.32
CA VAL A 70 39.63 42.08 -53.86
C VAL A 70 40.30 42.44 -52.52
N LYS A 71 40.73 43.69 -52.32
CA LYS A 71 41.25 44.16 -51.02
C LYS A 71 40.19 44.07 -49.92
N ALA A 72 38.97 44.53 -50.18
CA ALA A 72 37.86 44.46 -49.22
C ALA A 72 37.51 43.02 -48.81
N VAL A 73 37.53 42.07 -49.75
CA VAL A 73 37.36 40.63 -49.47
C VAL A 73 38.51 40.12 -48.58
N ASN A 74 39.76 40.49 -48.89
CA ASN A 74 40.92 40.05 -48.12
C ASN A 74 40.94 40.59 -46.68
N GLU A 75 40.52 41.85 -46.48
CA GLU A 75 40.35 42.45 -45.15
C GLU A 75 39.27 41.72 -44.34
N ARG A 76 38.11 41.45 -44.95
CA ARG A 76 37.00 40.77 -44.28
C ARG A 76 37.30 39.29 -44.02
N ALA A 77 38.07 38.64 -44.89
CA ALA A 77 38.59 37.29 -44.68
C ALA A 77 39.59 37.25 -43.51
N THR A 78 40.42 38.28 -43.40
CA THR A 78 41.37 38.43 -42.28
C THR A 78 40.63 38.61 -40.95
N LEU A 79 39.59 39.46 -40.91
CA LEU A 79 38.74 39.63 -39.72
C LEU A 79 38.05 38.33 -39.32
N PHE A 80 37.45 37.62 -40.27
CA PHE A 80 36.82 36.32 -40.02
C PHE A 80 37.82 35.27 -39.47
N ARG A 81 39.05 35.26 -40.00
CA ARG A 81 40.13 34.39 -39.53
C ARG A 81 40.55 34.73 -38.10
N ILE A 82 40.66 36.01 -37.75
CA ILE A 82 41.01 36.46 -36.40
C ILE A 82 39.93 36.01 -35.40
N THR A 83 38.66 36.21 -35.71
CA THR A 83 37.56 35.82 -34.81
C THR A 83 37.36 34.31 -34.73
N SER A 84 37.60 33.59 -35.81
CA SER A 84 37.62 32.11 -35.80
C SER A 84 38.72 31.55 -34.89
N ASN A 85 39.93 32.12 -34.94
CA ASN A 85 41.01 31.74 -34.03
C ASN A 85 40.72 32.11 -32.58
N ALA A 86 40.07 33.27 -32.33
CA ALA A 86 39.65 33.65 -30.99
C ALA A 86 38.65 32.65 -30.39
N MET A 87 37.65 32.22 -31.17
CA MET A 87 36.69 31.18 -30.75
C MET A 87 37.37 29.85 -30.44
N ILE A 88 38.32 29.40 -31.28
CA ILE A 88 39.05 28.16 -31.02
C ILE A 88 39.80 28.23 -29.69
N ASN A 89 40.41 29.38 -29.38
CA ASN A 89 41.10 29.57 -28.10
C ASN A 89 40.14 29.62 -26.90
N VAL A 90 39.01 30.33 -27.02
CA VAL A 90 38.00 30.39 -25.94
C VAL A 90 37.36 29.01 -25.69
N CYS A 91 37.09 28.23 -26.75
CA CYS A 91 36.63 26.86 -26.62
C CYS A 91 37.65 25.97 -25.88
N ARG A 92 38.95 26.13 -26.17
CA ARG A 92 40.02 25.40 -25.48
C ARG A 92 40.07 25.77 -23.99
N ASP A 93 40.04 27.06 -23.67
CA ASP A 93 39.99 27.54 -22.29
C ASP A 93 38.78 27.00 -21.53
N PHE A 94 37.60 26.99 -22.15
CA PHE A 94 36.39 26.44 -21.54
C PHE A 94 36.53 24.95 -21.24
N LEU A 95 37.05 24.16 -22.20
CA LEU A 95 37.25 22.73 -22.05
C LEU A 95 38.25 22.42 -20.92
N ASP A 96 39.35 23.15 -20.83
CA ASP A 96 40.36 22.96 -19.78
C ASP A 96 39.76 23.23 -18.38
N VAL A 97 38.99 24.32 -18.24
CA VAL A 97 38.31 24.65 -16.99
C VAL A 97 37.27 23.57 -16.64
N ALA A 98 36.44 23.17 -17.60
CA ALA A 98 35.40 22.16 -17.40
C ALA A 98 35.98 20.78 -17.01
N GLU A 99 37.06 20.33 -17.66
CA GLU A 99 37.69 19.04 -17.36
C GLU A 99 38.32 19.03 -15.96
N SER A 100 38.99 20.13 -15.58
CA SER A 100 39.63 20.24 -14.27
C SER A 100 38.60 20.16 -13.12
N HIS A 101 37.41 20.75 -13.32
CA HIS A 101 36.34 20.76 -12.32
C HIS A 101 35.55 19.46 -12.30
N SER A 102 35.32 18.83 -13.46
CA SER A 102 34.65 17.53 -13.55
C SER A 102 35.34 16.46 -12.70
N ARG A 103 36.68 16.38 -12.75
CA ARG A 103 37.45 15.44 -11.92
C ARG A 103 37.34 15.74 -10.42
N ARG A 104 37.23 17.02 -10.03
CA ARG A 104 37.04 17.39 -8.61
C ARG A 104 35.65 17.04 -8.12
N TRP A 105 34.61 17.29 -8.91
CA TRP A 105 33.24 16.90 -8.57
C TRP A 105 33.06 15.40 -8.45
N GLN A 106 33.70 14.61 -9.32
CA GLN A 106 33.67 13.14 -9.20
C GLN A 106 34.25 12.67 -7.85
N ARG A 107 35.35 13.27 -7.39
CA ARG A 107 35.95 12.93 -6.09
C ARG A 107 35.10 13.38 -4.92
N ALA A 108 34.55 14.60 -4.96
CA ALA A 108 33.68 15.12 -3.90
C ALA A 108 32.39 14.30 -3.77
N LEU A 109 31.79 13.91 -4.90
CA LEU A 109 30.61 13.05 -4.94
C LEU A 109 30.91 11.65 -4.40
N GLN A 110 32.07 11.10 -4.73
CA GLN A 110 32.49 9.79 -4.21
C GLN A 110 32.70 9.83 -2.70
N HIS A 111 33.34 10.89 -2.19
CA HIS A 111 33.52 11.12 -0.77
C HIS A 111 32.18 11.27 -0.03
N GLU A 112 31.21 12.01 -0.59
CA GLU A 112 29.87 12.14 0.01
C GLU A 112 29.14 10.79 0.07
N LYS A 113 29.22 9.98 -0.99
CA LYS A 113 28.66 8.62 -1.01
C LYS A 113 29.28 7.72 0.05
N GLU A 114 30.60 7.79 0.23
CA GLU A 114 31.32 7.01 1.23
C GLU A 114 30.95 7.45 2.65
N GLN A 115 30.85 8.77 2.90
CA GLN A 115 30.38 9.28 4.19
C GLN A 115 28.95 8.86 4.49
N ARG A 116 28.05 8.94 3.50
CA ARG A 116 26.67 8.49 3.65
C ARG A 116 26.60 7.00 4.01
N HIS A 117 27.37 6.17 3.31
CA HIS A 117 27.42 4.73 3.58
C HIS A 117 27.94 4.44 5.00
N HIS A 118 29.00 5.13 5.42
CA HIS A 118 29.55 4.98 6.77
C HIS A 118 28.57 5.42 7.87
N LEU A 119 27.83 6.51 7.65
CA LEU A 119 26.77 6.94 8.57
C LEU A 119 25.62 5.92 8.63
N GLU A 120 25.24 5.33 7.50
CA GLU A 120 24.25 4.26 7.44
C GLU A 120 24.68 3.04 8.28
N GLU A 121 25.94 2.60 8.16
CA GLU A 121 26.50 1.51 8.98
C GLU A 121 26.54 1.87 10.48
N THR A 122 26.92 3.10 10.81
CA THR A 122 27.02 3.55 12.21
C THR A 122 25.65 3.60 12.88
N ILE A 123 24.62 4.09 12.16
CA ILE A 123 23.23 4.10 12.63
C ILE A 123 22.73 2.66 12.83
N GLU A 124 23.08 1.73 11.94
CA GLU A 124 22.71 0.32 12.07
C GLU A 124 23.34 -0.31 13.32
N GLN A 125 24.62 -0.04 13.58
CA GLN A 125 25.29 -0.52 14.79
C GLN A 125 24.65 0.04 16.07
N LEU A 126 24.34 1.34 16.09
CA LEU A 126 23.66 1.98 17.23
C LEU A 126 22.27 1.39 17.47
N ALA A 127 21.50 1.13 16.40
CA ALA A 127 20.18 0.50 16.51
C ALA A 127 20.28 -0.94 17.06
N LYS A 128 21.27 -1.72 16.62
CA LYS A 128 21.53 -3.08 17.14
C LYS A 128 21.91 -3.05 18.62
N GLN A 129 22.80 -2.14 19.01
CA GLN A 129 23.21 -1.96 20.41
C GLN A 129 22.03 -1.55 21.29
N HIS A 130 21.19 -0.62 20.82
CA HIS A 130 20.01 -0.18 21.57
C HIS A 130 19.00 -1.32 21.79
N ASN A 131 18.69 -2.10 20.75
CA ASN A 131 17.82 -3.29 20.87
C ASN A 131 18.41 -4.33 21.83
N SER A 132 19.74 -4.51 21.84
CA SER A 132 20.41 -5.40 22.78
C SER A 132 20.33 -4.89 24.21
N LEU A 133 20.43 -3.57 24.40
CA LEU A 133 20.30 -2.94 25.71
C LEU A 133 18.86 -3.05 26.23
N GLU A 134 17.86 -2.88 25.36
CA GLU A 134 16.44 -2.98 25.73
C GLU A 134 16.08 -4.41 26.16
N ARG A 135 16.60 -5.44 25.48
CA ARG A 135 16.47 -6.84 25.92
C ARG A 135 17.12 -7.07 27.29
N ALA A 136 18.34 -6.60 27.48
CA ALA A 136 19.04 -6.71 28.77
C ALA A 136 18.32 -5.94 29.91
N TRP A 137 17.56 -4.89 29.58
CA TRP A 137 16.77 -4.13 30.56
C TRP A 137 15.46 -4.85 30.93
N ARG A 138 14.81 -5.53 29.97
CA ARG A 138 13.61 -6.33 30.21
C ARG A 138 13.89 -7.63 30.95
N GLU A 139 15.07 -8.21 30.76
CA GLU A 139 15.51 -9.44 31.44
C GLU A 139 15.95 -9.21 32.90
N ASN A 140 15.93 -7.98 33.42
CA ASN A 140 16.48 -7.66 34.74
C ASN A 140 15.47 -7.01 35.71
N PRO A 141 14.53 -7.78 36.30
CA PRO A 141 13.67 -7.27 37.36
C PRO A 141 14.39 -7.42 38.71
N SER A 142 15.39 -6.57 39.02
CA SER A 142 15.78 -6.27 40.42
C SER A 142 16.95 -5.29 40.54
N SER A 143 16.64 -4.03 40.82
CA SER A 143 17.21 -3.35 42.00
C SER A 143 16.48 -2.03 42.26
N TYR A 144 16.08 -1.85 43.51
CA TYR A 144 15.39 -0.72 44.14
C TYR A 144 13.87 -0.81 44.33
N ALA A 145 13.54 -0.76 45.63
CA ALA A 145 12.24 -0.61 46.30
C ALA A 145 11.35 -1.86 46.39
N GLY A 146 11.16 -2.34 47.61
CA GLY A 146 10.28 -3.45 47.95
C GLY A 146 8.86 -3.05 48.33
N ALA A 147 8.03 -4.10 48.44
CA ALA A 147 6.67 -4.18 48.99
C ALA A 147 5.62 -3.43 48.14
N GLU A 148 4.53 -4.01 47.62
CA GLU A 148 3.69 -5.15 47.99
C GLU A 148 3.05 -5.81 46.74
N LEU A 149 2.66 -7.08 46.91
CA LEU A 149 2.02 -7.96 45.93
C LEU A 149 0.62 -7.47 45.50
N CYS A 150 0.24 -7.76 44.24
CA CYS A 150 -1.00 -8.46 43.89
C CYS A 150 -0.84 -9.18 42.53
N ASP A 151 -1.32 -10.41 42.50
CA ASP A 151 -1.19 -11.46 41.49
C ASP A 151 -2.30 -11.32 40.43
N GLU A 152 -1.95 -11.20 39.14
CA GLU A 152 -2.80 -11.63 38.02
C GLU A 152 -1.92 -12.24 36.91
N GLY A 153 -2.31 -13.42 36.46
CA GLY A 153 -1.51 -14.37 35.70
C GLY A 153 -1.13 -13.92 34.31
N ASP A 154 0.18 -13.93 34.06
CA ASP A 154 0.79 -13.70 32.75
C ASP A 154 0.87 -15.01 31.97
N ALA A 155 0.41 -14.97 30.72
CA ALA A 155 0.45 -16.09 29.80
C ALA A 155 1.89 -16.31 29.33
N SER A 156 2.31 -17.58 29.33
CA SER A 156 3.64 -18.04 28.95
C SER A 156 4.11 -17.47 27.60
N ASP A 157 5.13 -16.63 27.65
CA ASP A 157 5.95 -16.24 26.51
C ASP A 157 6.89 -17.42 26.18
N GLU A 158 6.43 -18.31 25.31
CA GLU A 158 7.29 -19.24 24.57
C GLU A 158 7.22 -18.89 23.09
N ASN A 159 8.09 -17.98 22.61
CA ASN A 159 8.53 -18.02 21.22
C ASN A 159 9.83 -17.21 21.00
N ASP A 160 10.94 -17.71 21.54
CA ASP A 160 12.29 -17.28 21.16
C ASP A 160 12.80 -18.10 19.97
N GLU A 161 12.46 -17.68 18.76
CA GLU A 161 13.25 -17.92 17.54
C GLU A 161 13.16 -16.64 16.70
N ALA A 162 14.00 -15.66 17.04
CA ALA A 162 14.22 -14.49 16.21
C ALA A 162 15.03 -14.89 14.96
N GLU A 163 14.35 -15.48 13.98
CA GLU A 163 14.92 -15.73 12.65
C GLU A 163 15.37 -14.40 12.03
N PHE A 164 16.68 -14.31 11.83
CA PHE A 164 17.35 -13.25 11.10
C PHE A 164 16.95 -13.39 9.62
N PHE A 165 15.95 -12.62 9.17
CA PHE A 165 15.56 -12.55 7.75
C PHE A 165 16.62 -11.78 6.95
N ASP A 166 17.75 -12.43 6.66
CA ASP A 166 18.47 -12.15 5.42
C ASP A 166 17.64 -12.75 4.28
N ALA A 167 17.34 -11.94 3.28
CA ALA A 167 16.51 -12.30 2.14
C ALA A 167 17.07 -13.54 1.42
N MET A 168 16.51 -14.70 1.75
CA MET A 168 16.73 -15.94 1.02
C MET A 168 15.44 -16.30 0.29
N GLU A 169 15.52 -16.32 -1.03
CA GLU A 169 14.50 -16.81 -1.94
C GLU A 169 14.17 -18.27 -1.58
N GLU A 170 13.15 -18.50 -0.75
CA GLU A 170 12.67 -19.84 -0.42
C GLU A 170 12.17 -20.51 -1.71
N SER A 171 12.98 -21.43 -2.23
CA SER A 171 12.55 -22.32 -3.32
C SER A 171 11.21 -22.99 -2.97
N PRO A 172 10.29 -23.15 -3.96
CA PRO A 172 8.93 -23.57 -3.68
C PRO A 172 8.89 -24.89 -2.90
N ALA A 173 7.97 -24.97 -1.92
CA ALA A 173 7.83 -26.11 -1.01
C ALA A 173 7.45 -27.42 -1.73
N PHE A 174 6.83 -27.29 -2.90
CA PHE A 174 6.44 -28.37 -3.80
C PHE A 174 6.70 -27.97 -5.25
N ILE A 175 6.79 -28.96 -6.15
CA ILE A 175 6.95 -28.77 -7.58
C ILE A 175 5.61 -29.06 -8.26
N THR A 176 5.20 -28.22 -9.20
CA THR A 176 3.99 -28.46 -10.00
C THR A 176 4.38 -28.81 -11.44
N VAL A 177 3.86 -29.90 -11.97
CA VAL A 177 4.09 -30.34 -13.35
C VAL A 177 2.75 -30.43 -14.09
N THR A 178 2.56 -29.63 -15.12
CA THR A 178 1.34 -29.71 -15.93
C THR A 178 1.35 -30.99 -16.77
N ALA A 179 0.30 -31.80 -16.65
CA ALA A 179 0.14 -33.00 -17.45
C ALA A 179 -0.03 -32.65 -18.93
N SER A 180 0.83 -33.21 -19.79
CA SER A 180 0.63 -33.18 -21.24
C SER A 180 -0.66 -33.93 -21.59
N PRO A 181 -1.54 -33.39 -22.45
CA PRO A 181 -2.71 -34.13 -22.90
C PRO A 181 -2.23 -35.41 -23.60
N LYS A 182 -2.55 -36.58 -23.01
CA LYS A 182 -2.40 -37.86 -23.73
C LYS A 182 -3.28 -37.75 -24.97
N LYS A 183 -2.68 -37.86 -26.16
CA LYS A 183 -3.42 -38.05 -27.42
C LYS A 183 -4.29 -39.29 -27.26
N ALA A 184 -5.55 -39.10 -26.89
CA ALA A 184 -6.57 -40.08 -27.18
C ALA A 184 -6.81 -39.98 -28.69
N ASP A 185 -6.65 -41.08 -29.40
CA ASP A 185 -7.03 -41.20 -30.81
C ASP A 185 -8.52 -40.89 -30.97
N ILE A 186 -8.84 -39.63 -31.22
CA ILE A 186 -10.16 -39.20 -31.68
C ILE A 186 -10.09 -39.22 -33.20
N THR A 187 -10.84 -40.17 -33.77
CA THR A 187 -11.06 -40.31 -35.21
C THR A 187 -11.59 -38.98 -35.75
N ILE A 188 -10.80 -38.35 -36.61
CA ILE A 188 -11.10 -37.07 -37.26
C ILE A 188 -12.27 -37.30 -38.24
N ILE A 189 -13.44 -36.74 -37.95
CA ILE A 189 -14.42 -36.42 -38.99
C ILE A 189 -14.13 -34.99 -39.43
N ASN A 190 -13.61 -34.90 -40.65
CA ASN A 190 -13.10 -33.71 -41.29
C ASN A 190 -14.26 -32.97 -41.96
N VAL A 191 -14.64 -31.78 -41.46
CA VAL A 191 -15.34 -30.78 -42.29
C VAL A 191 -14.74 -29.41 -42.00
N SER A 192 -13.79 -29.03 -42.86
CA SER A 192 -13.21 -27.70 -42.95
C SER A 192 -14.23 -26.66 -43.38
N THR A 193 -14.31 -25.53 -42.65
CA THR A 193 -14.36 -24.19 -43.28
C THR A 193 -14.01 -23.08 -42.27
N HIS A 194 -12.93 -22.38 -42.60
CA HIS A 194 -12.56 -20.98 -42.28
C HIS A 194 -12.23 -20.55 -40.83
N ILE A 195 -10.92 -20.59 -40.57
CA ILE A 195 -10.15 -19.60 -39.81
C ILE A 195 -10.35 -18.21 -40.44
N ALA A 196 -10.97 -17.26 -39.72
CA ALA A 196 -10.56 -15.85 -39.62
C ALA A 196 -11.50 -15.09 -38.67
N LEU A 197 -11.18 -15.00 -37.36
CA LEU A 197 -11.66 -13.94 -36.44
C LEU A 197 -10.97 -14.07 -35.06
N CYS A 198 -9.64 -14.16 -35.04
CA CYS A 198 -8.83 -14.12 -33.81
C CYS A 198 -8.33 -12.71 -33.44
N HIS A 199 -9.05 -11.64 -33.81
CA HIS A 199 -8.63 -10.27 -33.51
C HIS A 199 -9.67 -9.39 -32.79
N LEU A 200 -10.73 -9.96 -32.20
CA LEU A 200 -11.74 -9.18 -31.47
C LEU A 200 -12.10 -9.75 -30.08
N ALA A 201 -11.13 -10.28 -29.33
CA ALA A 201 -11.33 -10.81 -27.98
C ALA A 201 -10.73 -9.92 -26.86
N SER A 202 -10.63 -8.61 -27.10
CA SER A 202 -10.36 -7.59 -26.07
C SER A 202 -11.55 -6.65 -25.92
N SER A 203 -12.70 -7.22 -25.54
CA SER A 203 -13.80 -6.47 -24.96
C SER A 203 -14.39 -7.34 -23.88
N CYS A 204 -14.29 -6.88 -22.63
CA CYS A 204 -14.93 -7.46 -21.46
C CYS A 204 -16.39 -7.82 -21.77
N LEU A 205 -16.71 -9.12 -21.75
CA LEU A 205 -18.09 -9.59 -21.71
C LEU A 205 -18.62 -9.34 -20.29
N VAL A 206 -19.15 -8.14 -20.09
CA VAL A 206 -20.20 -7.92 -19.09
C VAL A 206 -21.36 -8.80 -19.54
N PHE A 207 -21.62 -9.89 -18.84
CA PHE A 207 -22.79 -10.73 -19.09
C PHE A 207 -24.05 -9.89 -18.82
N GLN A 208 -24.74 -9.48 -19.90
CA GLN A 208 -26.12 -9.05 -19.86
C GLN A 208 -26.99 -10.29 -19.76
N ASP A 209 -27.64 -10.44 -18.61
CA ASP A 209 -28.65 -11.45 -18.36
C ASP A 209 -29.91 -11.09 -19.19
N THR A 210 -30.09 -11.75 -20.33
CA THR A 210 -31.29 -11.59 -21.17
C THR A 210 -32.43 -12.45 -20.62
N SER A 211 -33.08 -12.00 -19.54
CA SER A 211 -34.41 -12.48 -19.16
C SER A 211 -35.21 -11.53 -18.25
N CYS A 212 -35.16 -10.21 -18.46
CA CYS A 212 -36.09 -9.26 -17.81
C CYS A 212 -36.37 -8.05 -18.70
N THR A 213 -37.34 -8.15 -19.61
CA THR A 213 -37.93 -6.97 -20.25
C THR A 213 -38.80 -6.22 -19.24
N ASN A 214 -38.46 -4.95 -18.98
CA ASN A 214 -39.21 -3.91 -18.24
C ASN A 214 -38.78 -3.50 -16.81
N HIS A 215 -37.49 -3.47 -16.48
CA HIS A 215 -36.98 -2.57 -15.42
C HIS A 215 -35.56 -2.06 -15.74
N MET A 216 -35.43 -1.15 -16.72
CA MET A 216 -34.24 -0.28 -16.78
C MET A 216 -34.41 0.85 -15.74
N GLN A 217 -34.25 0.54 -14.46
CA GLN A 217 -33.88 1.56 -13.49
C GLN A 217 -32.44 1.99 -13.84
N LEU A 218 -32.27 3.30 -14.08
CA LEU A 218 -30.96 3.90 -14.32
C LEU A 218 -30.05 3.54 -13.14
N ARG A 219 -29.05 2.68 -13.36
CA ARG A 219 -28.01 2.42 -12.36
C ARG A 219 -27.42 3.76 -11.93
N ARG A 220 -27.36 4.01 -10.62
CA ARG A 220 -26.79 5.25 -10.07
C ARG A 220 -25.37 5.42 -10.61
N ALA A 221 -25.12 6.52 -11.30
CA ALA A 221 -23.77 6.85 -11.77
C ALA A 221 -22.91 7.18 -10.54
N ARG A 222 -21.81 6.44 -10.36
CA ARG A 222 -20.83 6.66 -9.28
C ARG A 222 -19.67 7.50 -9.78
N ARG A 223 -19.10 8.33 -8.90
CA ARG A 223 -17.91 9.11 -9.27
C ARG A 223 -16.74 8.21 -9.62
N SER A 224 -15.97 8.63 -10.62
CA SER A 224 -14.75 7.96 -11.08
C SER A 224 -13.48 8.76 -10.80
N ARG A 225 -13.60 9.90 -10.10
CA ARG A 225 -12.50 10.82 -9.82
C ARG A 225 -12.74 11.57 -8.50
N ILE A 226 -11.65 11.94 -7.85
CA ILE A 226 -11.60 12.90 -6.74
C ILE A 226 -10.62 14.04 -7.11
N PRO A 227 -10.63 15.18 -6.40
CA PRO A 227 -9.62 16.22 -6.60
C PRO A 227 -8.19 15.67 -6.47
N ASP A 228 -7.26 16.25 -7.23
CA ASP A 228 -5.86 15.83 -7.18
C ASP A 228 -5.25 16.25 -5.83
N LYS A 229 -4.51 15.31 -5.21
CA LYS A 229 -3.84 15.58 -3.95
C LYS A 229 -2.78 16.68 -4.13
N PRO A 230 -2.66 17.62 -3.18
CA PRO A 230 -1.57 18.59 -3.17
C PRO A 230 -0.18 17.95 -3.22
N ASN A 231 0.77 18.61 -3.90
CA ASN A 231 2.14 18.12 -4.04
C ASN A 231 3.03 18.52 -2.84
N TYR A 232 2.83 17.87 -1.70
CA TYR A 232 3.69 18.01 -0.53
C TYR A 232 4.62 16.80 -0.39
N SER A 233 5.94 17.05 -0.29
CA SER A 233 6.90 16.00 0.06
C SER A 233 6.79 15.67 1.55
N LEU A 234 6.44 14.43 1.86
CA LEU A 234 6.32 13.95 3.24
C LEU A 234 7.65 13.40 3.72
N ASN A 235 8.17 13.90 4.84
CA ASN A 235 9.30 13.29 5.55
C ASN A 235 8.81 12.53 6.78
N LEU A 236 8.48 11.25 6.61
CA LEU A 236 7.96 10.38 7.67
C LEU A 236 8.92 10.26 8.87
N TRP A 237 10.23 10.31 8.62
CA TRP A 237 11.25 10.25 9.66
C TRP A 237 11.14 11.37 10.69
N SER A 238 10.77 12.58 10.26
CA SER A 238 10.63 13.74 11.15
C SER A 238 9.63 13.52 12.30
N ILE A 239 8.62 12.69 12.07
CA ILE A 239 7.62 12.28 13.06
C ILE A 239 8.08 11.00 13.76
N MET A 240 8.52 10.00 12.99
CA MET A 240 8.85 8.66 13.51
C MET A 240 10.01 8.67 14.50
N LYS A 241 10.97 9.59 14.40
CA LYS A 241 12.08 9.70 15.36
C LYS A 241 11.62 9.90 16.82
N ASN A 242 10.47 10.55 17.02
CA ASN A 242 9.89 10.79 18.34
C ASN A 242 8.98 9.63 18.82
N CYS A 243 8.72 8.68 17.92
CA CYS A 243 7.84 7.52 18.09
C CYS A 243 8.60 6.24 18.45
N ILE A 244 9.93 6.26 18.46
CA ILE A 244 10.76 5.10 18.75
C ILE A 244 10.45 4.58 20.17
N GLY A 245 10.13 3.29 20.29
CA GLY A 245 9.77 2.64 21.56
C GLY A 245 8.34 2.94 22.06
N LYS A 246 7.51 3.64 21.30
CA LYS A 246 6.12 3.99 21.66
C LYS A 246 5.11 3.27 20.78
N ASP A 247 3.93 3.04 21.35
CA ASP A 247 2.73 2.60 20.63
C ASP A 247 2.30 3.68 19.61
N LEU A 248 2.41 3.37 18.32
CA LEU A 248 2.11 4.29 17.22
C LEU A 248 0.65 4.72 17.16
N SER A 249 -0.27 3.92 17.73
CA SER A 249 -1.69 4.27 17.76
C SER A 249 -1.97 5.51 18.63
N LYS A 250 -1.09 5.80 19.60
CA LYS A 250 -1.22 6.91 20.56
C LYS A 250 -0.58 8.20 20.08
N ILE A 251 0.09 8.19 18.93
CA ILE A 251 0.79 9.36 18.40
C ILE A 251 -0.04 9.99 17.28
N PRO A 252 -0.47 11.26 17.41
CA PRO A 252 -1.24 11.92 16.38
C PRO A 252 -0.36 12.15 15.14
N MET A 253 -0.75 11.53 14.03
CA MET A 253 -0.12 11.73 12.72
C MET A 253 -0.72 12.98 12.07
N PRO A 254 0.05 13.89 11.47
CA PRO A 254 -0.50 14.99 10.67
C PRO A 254 -1.32 14.46 9.48
N VAL A 255 -2.35 15.21 9.06
CA VAL A 255 -3.24 14.86 7.93
C VAL A 255 -2.46 14.62 6.64
N ASN A 256 -1.29 15.25 6.48
CA ASN A 256 -0.45 15.08 5.30
C ASN A 256 0.00 13.62 5.08
N PHE A 257 0.03 12.79 6.13
CA PHE A 257 0.34 11.35 6.06
C PHE A 257 -0.89 10.47 5.91
N ASN A 258 -2.08 11.07 5.91
CA ASN A 258 -3.32 10.36 5.75
C ASN A 258 -3.69 10.17 4.27
N GLU A 259 -4.71 9.36 4.05
CA GLU A 259 -5.51 9.34 2.83
C GLU A 259 -6.95 9.70 3.21
N PRO A 260 -7.77 10.23 2.28
CA PRO A 260 -9.13 10.69 2.57
C PRO A 260 -10.17 9.55 2.73
N LEU A 261 -9.78 8.47 3.41
CA LEU A 261 -10.64 7.35 3.81
C LEU A 261 -10.43 7.00 5.29
N SER A 262 -11.50 6.63 5.99
CA SER A 262 -11.44 6.09 7.34
C SER A 262 -11.00 4.62 7.31
N MET A 263 -10.55 4.09 8.45
CA MET A 263 -10.25 2.66 8.54
C MET A 263 -11.48 1.78 8.29
N LEU A 264 -12.71 2.27 8.58
CA LEU A 264 -13.95 1.56 8.27
C LEU A 264 -14.17 1.43 6.75
N GLN A 265 -13.89 2.51 6.01
CA GLN A 265 -13.93 2.48 4.55
C GLN A 265 -12.81 1.57 4.00
N ARG A 266 -11.60 1.65 4.55
CA ARG A 266 -10.50 0.74 4.17
C ARG A 266 -10.86 -0.73 4.39
N LEU A 267 -11.57 -1.05 5.47
CA LEU A 267 -12.09 -2.40 5.74
C LEU A 267 -13.16 -2.81 4.72
N THR A 268 -13.97 -1.86 4.25
CA THR A 268 -15.00 -2.10 3.24
C THR A 268 -14.40 -2.43 1.86
N GLU A 269 -13.15 -2.02 1.58
CA GLU A 269 -12.44 -2.38 0.34
C GLU A 269 -12.20 -3.89 0.18
N ASP A 270 -12.34 -4.69 1.24
CA ASP A 270 -12.35 -6.16 1.16
C ASP A 270 -13.42 -6.68 0.17
N LEU A 271 -14.45 -5.88 -0.11
CA LEU A 271 -15.55 -6.21 -1.01
C LEU A 271 -15.28 -5.85 -2.49
N GLU A 272 -14.10 -5.34 -2.83
CA GLU A 272 -13.74 -4.97 -4.21
C GLU A 272 -13.93 -6.12 -5.21
N TYR A 273 -13.67 -7.36 -4.75
CA TYR A 273 -13.81 -8.58 -5.55
C TYR A 273 -14.91 -9.50 -5.02
N SER A 274 -16.00 -8.91 -4.50
CA SER A 274 -17.15 -9.65 -3.94
C SER A 274 -17.80 -10.63 -4.94
N GLU A 275 -17.60 -10.46 -6.25
CA GLU A 275 -18.08 -11.41 -7.26
C GLU A 275 -17.45 -12.81 -7.13
N LEU A 276 -16.29 -12.92 -6.48
CA LEU A 276 -15.69 -14.21 -6.12
C LEU A 276 -16.59 -14.99 -5.15
N LEU A 277 -17.22 -14.30 -4.20
CA LEU A 277 -18.16 -14.88 -3.25
C LEU A 277 -19.48 -15.28 -3.95
N ASP A 278 -19.95 -14.47 -4.90
CA ASP A 278 -21.12 -14.83 -5.70
C ASP A 278 -20.89 -16.10 -6.53
N ARG A 279 -19.68 -16.25 -7.09
CA ARG A 279 -19.28 -17.47 -7.81
C ARG A 279 -19.17 -18.64 -6.85
N ALA A 280 -18.59 -18.43 -5.67
CA ALA A 280 -18.42 -19.45 -4.64
C ALA A 280 -19.76 -19.96 -4.09
N ALA A 281 -20.76 -19.08 -3.95
CA ALA A 281 -22.11 -19.45 -3.51
C ALA A 281 -22.84 -20.40 -4.48
N ARG A 282 -22.42 -20.44 -5.75
CA ARG A 282 -22.95 -21.31 -6.80
C ARG A 282 -22.15 -22.61 -6.98
N CYS A 283 -21.08 -22.82 -6.23
CA CYS A 283 -20.28 -24.04 -6.31
C CYS A 283 -20.96 -25.20 -5.56
N ASP A 284 -21.05 -26.36 -6.23
CA ASP A 284 -21.51 -27.61 -5.59
C ASP A 284 -20.37 -28.28 -4.79
N SER A 285 -19.13 -28.10 -5.24
CA SER A 285 -17.94 -28.67 -4.59
C SER A 285 -17.39 -27.71 -3.53
N SER A 286 -17.26 -28.19 -2.29
CA SER A 286 -16.65 -27.44 -1.19
C SER A 286 -15.16 -27.10 -1.43
N LEU A 287 -14.47 -27.92 -2.23
CA LEU A 287 -13.07 -27.70 -2.62
C LEU A 287 -12.96 -26.58 -3.66
N GLU A 288 -13.86 -26.52 -4.64
CA GLU A 288 -13.91 -25.40 -5.60
C GLU A 288 -14.37 -24.11 -4.92
N GLN A 289 -15.34 -24.21 -4.01
CA GLN A 289 -15.75 -23.11 -3.15
C GLN A 289 -14.55 -22.59 -2.33
N MET A 290 -13.73 -23.47 -1.75
CA MET A 290 -12.50 -23.09 -1.03
C MET A 290 -11.50 -22.34 -1.92
N CYS A 291 -11.26 -22.80 -3.16
CA CYS A 291 -10.39 -22.08 -4.10
C CYS A 291 -10.83 -20.61 -4.30
N LEU A 292 -12.14 -20.36 -4.42
CA LEU A 292 -12.69 -19.02 -4.61
C LEU A 292 -12.64 -18.18 -3.32
N VAL A 293 -12.89 -18.79 -2.16
CA VAL A 293 -12.71 -18.10 -0.86
C VAL A 293 -11.25 -17.72 -0.65
N ALA A 294 -10.31 -18.60 -1.00
CA ALA A 294 -8.88 -18.29 -0.94
C ALA A 294 -8.51 -17.12 -1.87
N ALA A 295 -9.03 -17.12 -3.10
CA ALA A 295 -8.85 -16.00 -4.02
C ALA A 295 -9.44 -14.69 -3.49
N PHE A 296 -10.63 -14.74 -2.86
CA PHE A 296 -11.25 -13.57 -2.24
C PHE A 296 -10.38 -13.02 -1.10
N SER A 297 -9.92 -13.87 -0.20
CA SER A 297 -9.02 -13.49 0.90
C SER A 297 -7.75 -12.79 0.39
N VAL A 298 -7.07 -13.38 -0.60
CA VAL A 298 -5.87 -12.80 -1.22
C VAL A 298 -6.17 -11.49 -1.94
N SER A 299 -7.30 -11.39 -2.65
CA SER A 299 -7.62 -10.22 -3.45
C SER A 299 -7.74 -8.92 -2.63
N SER A 300 -8.14 -9.02 -1.35
CA SER A 300 -8.28 -7.87 -0.45
C SER A 300 -6.98 -7.08 -0.27
N TYR A 301 -5.84 -7.74 -0.42
CA TYR A 301 -4.50 -7.17 -0.28
C TYR A 301 -4.01 -6.41 -1.52
N SER A 302 -4.60 -6.66 -2.68
CA SER A 302 -4.18 -6.04 -3.95
C SER A 302 -4.31 -4.51 -3.97
N THR A 303 -5.17 -3.98 -3.09
CA THR A 303 -5.45 -2.54 -2.92
C THR A 303 -4.37 -1.81 -2.13
N THR A 304 -3.44 -2.52 -1.46
CA THR A 304 -2.44 -1.91 -0.58
C THR A 304 -1.12 -1.58 -1.27
N VAL A 305 -0.85 -2.14 -2.45
CA VAL A 305 0.46 -2.12 -3.15
C VAL A 305 1.08 -0.71 -3.21
N HIS A 306 0.29 0.30 -3.57
CA HIS A 306 0.75 1.67 -3.76
C HIS A 306 0.29 2.64 -2.66
N ARG A 307 -0.39 2.14 -1.62
CA ARG A 307 -1.08 2.96 -0.61
C ARG A 307 -0.37 2.89 0.74
N THR A 308 0.66 3.71 0.89
CA THR A 308 1.46 3.84 2.11
C THR A 308 0.93 4.89 3.09
N ALA A 309 -0.10 5.63 2.70
CA ALA A 309 -0.76 6.63 3.54
C ALA A 309 -1.69 5.97 4.58
N LYS A 310 -1.79 6.56 5.76
CA LYS A 310 -2.59 6.05 6.88
C LYS A 310 -4.08 6.42 6.68
N PRO A 311 -5.04 5.50 6.73
CA PRO A 311 -6.45 5.91 6.80
C PRO A 311 -6.74 6.69 8.09
N PHE A 312 -7.78 7.50 8.11
CA PHE A 312 -8.22 8.17 9.34
C PHE A 312 -8.61 7.11 10.39
N ASN A 313 -8.13 7.28 11.62
CA ASN A 313 -8.58 6.46 12.74
C ASN A 313 -10.04 6.84 13.04
N PRO A 314 -11.01 5.91 12.94
CA PRO A 314 -12.40 6.23 13.16
C PRO A 314 -12.65 6.68 14.61
N LEU A 315 -13.58 7.61 14.80
CA LEU A 315 -14.05 7.99 16.13
C LEU A 315 -14.87 6.84 16.72
N LEU A 316 -14.92 6.73 18.05
CA LEU A 316 -15.75 5.71 18.72
C LEU A 316 -17.22 5.93 18.36
N GLY A 317 -17.88 4.89 17.83
CA GLY A 317 -19.26 4.98 17.32
C GLY A 317 -19.40 5.53 15.90
N GLU A 318 -18.30 5.87 15.22
CA GLU A 318 -18.32 6.17 13.79
C GLU A 318 -18.80 4.93 13.01
N THR A 319 -19.60 5.16 11.99
CA THR A 319 -20.17 4.11 11.14
C THR A 319 -19.75 4.30 9.69
N CYS A 320 -19.77 3.24 8.89
CA CYS A 320 -19.64 3.33 7.44
C CYS A 320 -20.54 2.28 6.78
N GLU A 321 -21.51 2.74 5.99
CA GLU A 321 -22.33 1.87 5.15
C GLU A 321 -21.86 1.83 3.69
N LEU A 322 -22.05 0.68 3.04
CA LEU A 322 -21.97 0.52 1.59
C LEU A 322 -23.21 -0.21 1.11
N ASP A 323 -24.20 0.55 0.63
CA ASP A 323 -25.39 -0.03 0.01
C ASP A 323 -25.19 -0.18 -1.50
N ARG A 324 -25.19 -1.43 -1.95
CA ARG A 324 -25.00 -1.85 -3.34
C ARG A 324 -26.00 -2.93 -3.72
N LEU A 325 -27.17 -2.98 -3.07
CA LEU A 325 -28.18 -4.01 -3.32
C LEU A 325 -28.62 -4.03 -4.79
N GLU A 326 -28.91 -2.86 -5.37
CA GLU A 326 -29.36 -2.76 -6.77
C GLU A 326 -28.24 -3.11 -7.78
N GLU A 327 -27.00 -2.75 -7.47
CA GLU A 327 -25.86 -2.88 -8.39
C GLU A 327 -25.20 -4.26 -8.32
N TYR A 328 -24.96 -4.76 -7.11
CA TYR A 328 -24.16 -5.95 -6.80
C TYR A 328 -24.88 -6.97 -5.92
N GLY A 329 -26.07 -6.67 -5.39
CA GLY A 329 -26.86 -7.61 -4.59
C GLY A 329 -26.40 -7.74 -3.14
N TYR A 330 -25.54 -6.85 -2.64
CA TYR A 330 -25.10 -6.85 -1.25
C TYR A 330 -25.17 -5.46 -0.64
N ARG A 331 -25.20 -5.41 0.70
CA ARG A 331 -24.95 -4.19 1.47
C ARG A 331 -24.09 -4.50 2.68
N SER A 332 -23.31 -3.53 3.13
CA SER A 332 -22.49 -3.65 4.33
C SER A 332 -22.65 -2.47 5.28
N ILE A 333 -22.42 -2.75 6.56
CA ILE A 333 -22.33 -1.77 7.63
C ILE A 333 -21.15 -2.11 8.52
N SER A 334 -20.40 -1.09 8.90
CA SER A 334 -19.32 -1.19 9.87
C SER A 334 -19.44 -0.11 10.94
N GLU A 335 -18.94 -0.41 12.14
CA GLU A 335 -18.94 0.49 13.29
C GLU A 335 -17.60 0.39 14.03
N GLN A 336 -17.07 1.52 14.48
CA GLN A 336 -15.94 1.56 15.40
C GLN A 336 -16.42 1.22 16.82
N VAL A 337 -16.31 -0.06 17.19
CA VAL A 337 -16.82 -0.62 18.45
C VAL A 337 -15.90 -0.40 19.65
N SER A 338 -14.61 -0.12 19.41
CA SER A 338 -13.64 0.24 20.46
C SER A 338 -12.60 1.21 19.93
N HIS A 339 -12.05 2.07 20.81
CA HIS A 339 -10.99 3.01 20.46
C HIS A 339 -9.66 2.70 21.16
N HIS A 340 -9.69 2.01 22.31
CA HIS A 340 -8.48 1.59 23.05
C HIS A 340 -8.65 0.15 23.55
N PRO A 341 -8.13 -0.86 22.83
CA PRO A 341 -7.49 -0.76 21.51
C PRO A 341 -8.49 -0.41 20.38
N PRO A 342 -8.07 0.18 19.24
CA PRO A 342 -8.95 0.48 18.12
C PRO A 342 -9.49 -0.81 17.50
N ALA A 343 -10.82 -0.99 17.53
CA ALA A 343 -11.48 -2.14 16.94
C ALA A 343 -12.71 -1.73 16.14
N ALA A 344 -12.93 -2.42 15.02
CA ALA A 344 -14.05 -2.23 14.12
C ALA A 344 -14.82 -3.55 13.97
N ALA A 345 -16.15 -3.46 13.94
CA ALA A 345 -17.03 -4.55 13.56
C ALA A 345 -17.59 -4.27 12.16
N HIS A 346 -17.71 -5.30 11.33
CA HIS A 346 -18.18 -5.18 9.95
C HIS A 346 -19.08 -6.36 9.62
N HIS A 347 -20.22 -6.08 8.99
CA HIS A 347 -21.20 -7.06 8.56
C HIS A 347 -21.66 -6.78 7.14
N VAL A 348 -21.78 -7.84 6.34
CA VAL A 348 -22.16 -7.81 4.94
C VAL A 348 -23.24 -8.85 4.71
N ALA A 349 -24.36 -8.40 4.16
CA ALA A 349 -25.47 -9.26 3.77
C ALA A 349 -25.64 -9.24 2.26
N SER A 350 -25.60 -10.42 1.63
CA SER A 350 -25.82 -10.58 0.18
C SER A 350 -27.10 -11.35 -0.10
N GLN A 351 -27.87 -10.85 -1.06
CA GLN A 351 -29.02 -11.56 -1.65
C GLN A 351 -28.58 -12.72 -2.55
N ARG A 352 -27.27 -12.84 -2.83
CA ARG A 352 -26.69 -13.90 -3.68
C ARG A 352 -26.18 -15.10 -2.89
N GLY A 353 -26.63 -15.27 -1.64
CA GLY A 353 -26.47 -16.52 -0.88
C GLY A 353 -25.24 -16.59 0.02
N TRP A 354 -24.69 -15.45 0.44
CA TRP A 354 -23.58 -15.40 1.39
C TRP A 354 -23.70 -14.26 2.40
N THR A 355 -23.12 -14.48 3.59
CA THR A 355 -23.01 -13.48 4.65
C THR A 355 -21.56 -13.45 5.12
N LEU A 356 -20.99 -12.26 5.26
CA LEU A 356 -19.65 -12.05 5.80
C LEU A 356 -19.72 -11.18 7.05
N TRP A 357 -18.97 -11.53 8.07
CA TRP A 357 -18.80 -10.67 9.24
C TRP A 357 -17.39 -10.80 9.79
N GLN A 358 -16.89 -9.71 10.36
CA GLN A 358 -15.57 -9.68 10.95
C GLN A 358 -15.52 -8.68 12.10
N HIS A 359 -14.67 -8.99 13.07
CA HIS A 359 -14.23 -8.07 14.10
C HIS A 359 -12.71 -7.99 14.00
N ILE A 360 -12.19 -6.77 13.82
CA ILE A 360 -10.78 -6.53 13.59
C ILE A 360 -10.25 -5.47 14.53
N THR A 361 -9.13 -5.77 15.18
CA THR A 361 -8.32 -4.84 15.96
C THR A 361 -6.99 -4.67 15.25
N ILE A 362 -6.51 -3.44 15.06
CA ILE A 362 -5.23 -3.19 14.39
C ILE A 362 -4.17 -2.85 15.44
N ASP A 363 -3.15 -3.70 15.55
CA ASP A 363 -1.92 -3.39 16.28
C ASP A 363 -0.81 -2.96 15.31
N SER A 364 0.14 -2.16 15.77
CA SER A 364 1.23 -1.65 14.94
C SER A 364 2.52 -1.46 15.73
N LYS A 365 3.60 -2.09 15.27
CA LYS A 365 4.92 -2.05 15.93
C LYS A 365 5.98 -1.46 15.01
N PHE A 366 6.66 -0.42 15.47
CA PHE A 366 7.84 0.13 14.79
C PHE A 366 9.09 -0.66 15.20
N ARG A 367 9.84 -1.19 14.22
CA ARG A 367 11.07 -1.98 14.44
C ARG A 367 12.29 -1.33 13.78
N GLY A 368 12.38 0.00 13.85
CA GLY A 368 13.48 0.76 13.25
C GLY A 368 13.30 0.95 11.75
N LYS A 369 13.76 0.01 10.91
CA LYS A 369 13.71 0.17 9.45
C LYS A 369 12.29 0.02 8.87
N TYR A 370 11.40 -0.66 9.59
CA TYR A 370 10.06 -1.02 9.13
C TYR A 370 8.99 -0.91 10.22
N ILE A 371 7.73 -0.81 9.81
CA ILE A 371 6.53 -0.91 10.67
C ILE A 371 5.80 -2.20 10.33
N SER A 372 5.48 -3.01 11.33
CA SER A 372 4.60 -4.17 11.18
C SER A 372 3.19 -3.80 11.63
N VAL A 373 2.22 -3.92 10.73
CA VAL A 373 0.78 -3.73 10.97
C VAL A 373 0.15 -5.11 11.12
N MET A 374 -0.37 -5.41 12.31
CA MET A 374 -0.88 -6.73 12.67
C MET A 374 -2.40 -6.64 12.87
N PRO A 375 -3.19 -7.07 11.88
CA PRO A 375 -4.63 -7.18 12.06
C PRO A 375 -4.96 -8.42 12.92
N LEU A 376 -5.61 -8.18 14.04
CA LEU A 376 -6.03 -9.20 14.99
C LEU A 376 -7.54 -9.42 14.87
N GLY A 377 -7.96 -10.67 14.85
CA GLY A 377 -9.36 -11.07 14.74
C GLY A 377 -9.65 -11.91 13.49
N ASN A 378 -10.86 -12.46 13.47
CA ASN A 378 -11.28 -13.44 12.48
C ASN A 378 -12.34 -12.87 11.54
N ILE A 379 -12.22 -13.26 10.27
CA ILE A 379 -13.22 -13.06 9.23
C ILE A 379 -14.01 -14.35 9.12
N HIS A 380 -15.33 -14.22 9.15
CA HIS A 380 -16.25 -15.32 8.99
C HIS A 380 -17.08 -15.12 7.73
N LEU A 381 -17.24 -16.18 6.96
CA LEU A 381 -18.04 -16.23 5.75
C LEU A 381 -18.95 -17.45 5.82
N GLN A 382 -20.24 -17.26 5.60
CA GLN A 382 -21.22 -18.34 5.55
C GLN A 382 -21.94 -18.34 4.20
N PHE A 383 -22.00 -19.50 3.56
CA PHE A 383 -22.83 -19.71 2.37
C PHE A 383 -24.16 -20.33 2.76
N HIS A 384 -25.27 -19.74 2.33
CA HIS A 384 -26.61 -20.12 2.80
C HIS A 384 -27.08 -21.47 2.24
N SER A 385 -26.76 -21.76 0.99
CA SER A 385 -27.17 -22.98 0.27
C SER A 385 -26.42 -24.23 0.75
N SER A 386 -25.10 -24.13 0.90
CA SER A 386 -24.26 -25.26 1.35
C SER A 386 -24.17 -25.38 2.87
N GLY A 387 -24.41 -24.29 3.61
CA GLY A 387 -24.18 -24.22 5.06
C GLY A 387 -22.70 -24.20 5.46
N ASN A 388 -21.78 -24.14 4.50
CA ASN A 388 -20.34 -24.09 4.78
C ASN A 388 -19.95 -22.76 5.44
N ARG A 389 -19.06 -22.81 6.44
CA ARG A 389 -18.56 -21.65 7.18
C ARG A 389 -17.05 -21.56 7.11
N TYR A 390 -16.52 -20.55 6.44
CA TYR A 390 -15.09 -20.33 6.32
C TYR A 390 -14.62 -19.31 7.37
N VAL A 391 -13.46 -19.57 7.98
CA VAL A 391 -12.86 -18.68 8.98
C VAL A 391 -11.37 -18.50 8.66
N TRP A 392 -10.92 -17.25 8.61
CA TRP A 392 -9.52 -16.92 8.42
C TRP A 392 -9.18 -15.59 9.11
N SER A 393 -7.90 -15.36 9.37
CA SER A 393 -7.39 -14.10 9.89
C SER A 393 -6.65 -13.34 8.79
N LYS A 394 -6.60 -12.01 8.88
CA LYS A 394 -5.73 -11.22 8.01
C LYS A 394 -4.27 -11.41 8.40
N VAL A 395 -3.36 -11.16 7.45
CA VAL A 395 -1.91 -11.30 7.67
C VAL A 395 -1.26 -10.00 8.09
N THR A 396 -0.13 -10.13 8.78
CA THR A 396 0.74 -9.01 9.10
C THR A 396 1.28 -8.38 7.82
N SER A 397 1.13 -7.07 7.69
CA SER A 397 1.70 -6.27 6.61
C SER A 397 2.91 -5.50 7.13
N THR A 398 4.02 -5.49 6.40
CA THR A 398 5.24 -4.78 6.78
C THR A 398 5.49 -3.62 5.83
N VAL A 399 5.57 -2.40 6.37
CA VAL A 399 5.95 -1.20 5.60
C VAL A 399 7.44 -0.97 5.79
N HIS A 400 8.21 -1.13 4.73
CA HIS A 400 9.67 -1.01 4.74
C HIS A 400 10.14 0.41 4.43
N ASN A 401 11.41 0.67 4.73
CA ASN A 401 12.12 1.93 4.41
C ASN A 401 11.54 3.18 5.08
N ILE A 402 11.03 3.03 6.31
CA ILE A 402 10.40 4.11 7.07
C ILE A 402 11.36 5.27 7.36
N ILE A 403 12.66 4.98 7.46
CA ILE A 403 13.71 5.97 7.77
C ILE A 403 14.32 6.54 6.49
N VAL A 404 14.76 5.67 5.56
CA VAL A 404 15.46 6.06 4.32
C VAL A 404 15.01 5.15 3.18
N GLY A 405 14.76 5.76 2.02
CA GLY A 405 14.40 5.08 0.78
C GLY A 405 12.93 5.24 0.41
N LYS A 406 12.53 4.61 -0.70
CA LYS A 406 11.13 4.56 -1.12
C LYS A 406 10.38 3.55 -0.26
N LEU A 407 9.27 3.97 0.34
CA LEU A 407 8.36 3.10 1.09
C LEU A 407 7.77 2.03 0.15
N TRP A 408 7.71 0.80 0.64
CA TRP A 408 7.03 -0.31 -0.01
C TRP A 408 6.43 -1.24 1.04
N VAL A 409 5.42 -2.00 0.64
CA VAL A 409 4.64 -2.87 1.52
C VAL A 409 4.91 -4.32 1.15
N ASP A 410 5.18 -5.14 2.16
CA ASP A 410 5.26 -6.59 2.07
C ASP A 410 4.17 -7.25 2.91
N GLN A 411 3.84 -8.50 2.60
CA GLN A 411 2.83 -9.26 3.31
C GLN A 411 3.33 -10.65 3.71
N VAL A 412 3.09 -11.00 4.97
CA VAL A 412 3.46 -12.29 5.56
C VAL A 412 2.47 -13.38 5.07
N PRO A 413 2.88 -14.67 5.01
CA PRO A 413 2.00 -15.80 4.64
C PRO A 413 0.67 -15.89 5.42
N CYS A 414 -0.39 -16.42 4.78
CA CYS A 414 -1.74 -16.63 5.35
C CYS A 414 -2.13 -18.11 5.45
N GLU A 415 -2.96 -18.48 6.42
CA GLU A 415 -3.68 -19.77 6.46
C GLU A 415 -5.20 -19.54 6.50
N ILE A 416 -5.95 -20.31 5.69
CA ILE A 416 -7.43 -20.24 5.61
C ILE A 416 -8.01 -21.60 5.99
N ILE A 417 -8.99 -21.63 6.90
CA ILE A 417 -9.58 -22.87 7.45
C ILE A 417 -11.09 -22.91 7.20
N ASN A 418 -11.60 -24.03 6.66
CA ASN A 418 -13.05 -24.28 6.54
C ASN A 418 -13.60 -25.06 7.75
N HIS A 419 -14.60 -24.49 8.41
CA HIS A 419 -15.34 -25.05 9.55
C HIS A 419 -16.78 -25.43 9.14
N LEU A 420 -17.29 -26.56 9.60
CA LEU A 420 -18.73 -26.87 9.52
C LEU A 420 -19.37 -26.75 10.91
N GLN A 421 -20.53 -26.10 10.96
CA GLN A 421 -21.21 -25.63 12.19
C GLN A 421 -21.67 -26.76 13.16
N ASN A 422 -21.33 -28.03 12.90
CA ASN A 422 -21.80 -29.20 13.66
C ASN A 422 -20.70 -30.16 14.14
N ALA A 423 -19.43 -29.74 14.23
CA ALA A 423 -18.42 -30.57 14.89
C ALA A 423 -17.39 -29.74 15.63
N ARG A 424 -17.29 -29.96 16.95
CA ARG A 424 -16.31 -29.33 17.85
C ARG A 424 -14.86 -29.43 17.36
N GLN A 425 -14.53 -30.36 16.46
CA GLN A 425 -13.28 -30.39 15.68
C GLN A 425 -13.47 -31.21 14.39
N LYS A 426 -13.72 -30.59 13.24
CA LYS A 426 -13.46 -31.19 11.91
C LYS A 426 -13.06 -30.09 10.93
N LYS A 427 -11.76 -29.93 10.67
CA LYS A 427 -11.23 -29.17 9.53
C LYS A 427 -11.54 -29.97 8.26
N TYR A 428 -12.07 -29.34 7.23
CA TYR A 428 -12.42 -30.01 5.96
C TYR A 428 -11.50 -29.65 4.80
N ALA A 429 -10.93 -28.45 4.85
CA ALA A 429 -9.94 -27.99 3.90
C ALA A 429 -9.13 -26.86 4.53
N CYS A 430 -7.83 -26.83 4.21
CA CYS A 430 -6.88 -25.79 4.61
C CYS A 430 -6.19 -25.25 3.36
N VAL A 431 -5.86 -23.96 3.35
CA VAL A 431 -4.96 -23.36 2.36
C VAL A 431 -3.87 -22.60 3.09
N LYS A 432 -2.60 -22.92 2.80
CA LYS A 432 -1.43 -22.15 3.26
C LYS A 432 -0.88 -21.35 2.10
N ILE A 433 -0.77 -20.03 2.24
CA ILE A 433 -0.39 -19.09 1.18
C ILE A 433 0.95 -18.45 1.55
N LYS A 434 2.03 -18.75 0.82
CA LYS A 434 3.36 -18.12 1.02
C LYS A 434 3.51 -16.78 0.27
N ALA A 435 4.65 -16.09 0.42
CA ALA A 435 4.94 -14.77 -0.16
C ALA A 435 4.72 -14.67 -1.69
N SER A 436 4.83 -15.78 -2.42
CA SER A 436 4.50 -15.90 -3.86
C SER A 436 3.09 -16.46 -4.12
N VAL A 437 2.13 -16.21 -3.23
CA VAL A 437 0.75 -16.75 -3.21
C VAL A 437 0.67 -18.18 -3.76
N THR A 438 1.47 -19.07 -3.18
CA THR A 438 1.42 -20.51 -3.47
C THR A 438 0.71 -21.22 -2.34
N GLY A 439 -0.23 -22.10 -2.67
CA GLY A 439 -0.96 -22.89 -1.68
C GLY A 439 -1.54 -24.18 -2.24
N VAL A 440 -2.02 -25.03 -1.35
CA VAL A 440 -2.65 -26.31 -1.69
C VAL A 440 -3.99 -26.36 -0.99
N VAL A 441 -5.03 -26.77 -1.71
CA VAL A 441 -6.35 -27.08 -1.13
C VAL A 441 -6.39 -28.58 -0.87
N GLU A 442 -6.47 -28.92 0.41
CA GLU A 442 -6.55 -30.31 0.88
C GLU A 442 -7.97 -30.66 1.31
N ASP A 443 -8.33 -31.93 1.29
CA ASP A 443 -9.55 -32.43 1.95
C ASP A 443 -9.30 -32.74 3.44
N ARG A 444 -10.31 -33.33 4.10
CA ARG A 444 -10.24 -33.67 5.53
C ARG A 444 -9.17 -34.73 5.83
N GLU A 445 -8.87 -35.56 4.86
CA GLU A 445 -7.89 -36.64 4.92
C GLU A 445 -6.47 -36.13 4.63
N GLY A 446 -6.30 -34.85 4.26
CA GLY A 446 -5.03 -34.25 3.89
C GLY A 446 -4.63 -34.51 2.44
N THR A 447 -5.55 -34.98 1.60
CA THR A 447 -5.29 -35.23 0.18
C THR A 447 -5.36 -33.93 -0.59
N ALA A 448 -4.31 -33.61 -1.36
CA ALA A 448 -4.26 -32.41 -2.20
C ALA A 448 -5.15 -32.55 -3.45
N HIS A 449 -6.08 -31.61 -3.64
CA HIS A 449 -6.99 -31.58 -4.79
C HIS A 449 -6.72 -30.42 -5.75
N TYR A 450 -6.26 -29.28 -5.23
CA TYR A 450 -5.92 -28.12 -6.03
C TYR A 450 -4.61 -27.49 -5.56
N VAL A 451 -3.81 -27.04 -6.52
CA VAL A 451 -2.69 -26.14 -6.29
C VAL A 451 -3.13 -24.74 -6.67
N LEU A 452 -2.89 -23.79 -5.78
CA LEU A 452 -3.09 -22.36 -5.97
C LEU A 452 -1.74 -21.69 -6.23
N SER A 453 -1.70 -20.77 -7.20
CA SER A 453 -0.49 -20.05 -7.58
C SER A 453 -0.83 -18.64 -8.06
N GLY A 454 0.02 -17.67 -7.77
CA GLY A 454 -0.18 -16.30 -8.23
C GLY A 454 0.69 -15.29 -7.51
N THR A 455 0.27 -14.03 -7.53
CA THR A 455 0.80 -12.97 -6.65
C THR A 455 -0.37 -12.12 -6.17
N TRP A 456 -0.30 -11.64 -4.93
CA TRP A 456 -1.39 -10.89 -4.29
C TRP A 456 -1.60 -9.51 -4.93
N ASP A 457 -0.66 -9.06 -5.75
CA ASP A 457 -0.65 -7.76 -6.43
C ASP A 457 -1.00 -7.82 -7.93
N ASP A 458 -1.21 -9.00 -8.52
CA ASP A 458 -1.59 -9.16 -9.95
C ASP A 458 -2.73 -10.16 -10.15
N LYS A 459 -2.53 -11.46 -9.87
CA LYS A 459 -3.50 -12.50 -10.19
C LYS A 459 -3.35 -13.77 -9.37
N MET A 460 -4.39 -14.60 -9.37
CA MET A 460 -4.39 -15.93 -8.75
C MET A 460 -5.08 -16.96 -9.65
N GLU A 461 -4.48 -18.14 -9.73
CA GLU A 461 -4.89 -19.26 -10.57
C GLU A 461 -5.01 -20.54 -9.71
N SER A 462 -5.85 -21.49 -10.14
CA SER A 462 -5.91 -22.83 -9.57
C SER A 462 -5.69 -23.91 -10.61
N ALA A 463 -4.92 -24.93 -10.25
CA ALA A 463 -4.66 -26.10 -11.08
C ALA A 463 -5.12 -27.35 -10.33
N LYS A 464 -5.99 -28.15 -10.96
CA LYS A 464 -6.50 -29.39 -10.36
C LYS A 464 -5.41 -30.46 -10.31
N VAL A 465 -5.19 -31.07 -9.15
CA VAL A 465 -4.22 -32.16 -8.95
C VAL A 465 -4.78 -33.44 -9.58
N VAL A 466 -3.93 -34.12 -10.35
CA VAL A 466 -4.21 -35.40 -11.01
C VAL A 466 -3.46 -36.53 -10.30
N ASP A 467 -2.21 -36.26 -9.91
CA ASP A 467 -1.37 -37.21 -9.19
C ASP A 467 -0.45 -36.46 -8.23
N SER A 468 -0.09 -37.12 -7.13
CA SER A 468 0.79 -36.59 -6.10
C SER A 468 1.91 -37.61 -5.85
N SER A 469 3.15 -37.21 -6.08
CA SER A 469 4.32 -38.08 -5.89
C SER A 469 5.34 -37.42 -4.96
N GLN A 470 6.05 -38.21 -4.18
CA GLN A 470 7.21 -37.74 -3.43
C GLN A 470 8.42 -37.73 -4.37
N GLY A 471 9.01 -36.56 -4.61
CA GLY A 471 10.19 -36.45 -5.46
C GLY A 471 11.40 -37.20 -4.88
N CYS A 472 12.23 -37.79 -5.74
CA CYS A 472 13.53 -38.33 -5.35
C CYS A 472 14.47 -37.17 -4.96
N GLY A 473 14.66 -36.94 -3.66
CA GLY A 473 15.64 -35.98 -3.16
C GLY A 473 17.06 -36.50 -3.35
N GLY A 474 17.94 -35.69 -3.96
CA GLY A 474 19.39 -35.87 -3.87
C GLY A 474 19.89 -35.72 -2.43
N SER A 475 21.18 -36.00 -2.23
CA SER A 475 21.88 -36.28 -0.95
C SER A 475 21.76 -35.26 0.19
N GLU A 476 21.00 -34.17 0.05
CA GLU A 476 20.83 -33.13 1.06
C GLU A 476 19.34 -32.79 1.28
N GLY A 477 18.68 -33.63 2.08
CA GLY A 477 17.68 -33.24 3.08
C GLY A 477 16.56 -32.25 2.71
N LYS A 478 15.55 -32.71 1.96
CA LYS A 478 14.07 -32.57 2.19
C LYS A 478 13.37 -33.08 0.93
N GLN A 479 12.62 -34.18 1.04
CA GLN A 479 11.82 -34.67 -0.09
C GLN A 479 10.74 -33.65 -0.44
N LYS A 480 10.80 -33.04 -1.63
CA LYS A 480 9.77 -32.11 -2.10
C LYS A 480 8.60 -32.87 -2.72
N MET A 481 7.39 -32.48 -2.35
CA MET A 481 6.16 -33.03 -2.95
C MET A 481 6.07 -32.56 -4.40
N VAL A 482 5.71 -33.45 -5.33
CA VAL A 482 5.52 -33.13 -6.75
C VAL A 482 4.06 -33.39 -7.10
N TYR A 483 3.34 -32.33 -7.46
CA TYR A 483 1.96 -32.42 -7.93
C TYR A 483 1.91 -32.38 -9.45
N GLN A 484 1.34 -33.42 -10.04
CA GLN A 484 0.95 -33.39 -11.44
C GLN A 484 -0.44 -32.76 -11.55
N THR A 485 -0.59 -31.69 -12.33
CA THR A 485 -1.83 -30.91 -12.39
C THR A 485 -2.37 -30.78 -13.82
N LEU A 486 -3.66 -30.44 -13.94
CA LEU A 486 -4.26 -29.97 -15.19
C LEU A 486 -3.83 -28.52 -15.49
N GLN A 487 -4.24 -28.01 -16.66
CA GLN A 487 -4.00 -26.61 -17.02
C GLN A 487 -4.57 -25.66 -15.97
N PRO A 488 -3.81 -24.64 -15.51
CA PRO A 488 -4.29 -23.66 -14.55
C PRO A 488 -5.49 -22.87 -15.07
N LYS A 489 -6.43 -22.57 -14.17
CA LYS A 489 -7.61 -21.75 -14.41
C LYS A 489 -7.51 -20.46 -13.61
N LEU A 490 -7.72 -19.31 -14.26
CA LEU A 490 -7.76 -18.01 -13.59
C LEU A 490 -8.93 -17.94 -12.60
N LEU A 491 -8.62 -17.64 -11.33
CA LEU A 491 -9.61 -17.40 -10.29
C LEU A 491 -9.90 -15.91 -10.16
N TRP A 492 -8.85 -15.10 -10.03
CA TRP A 492 -8.90 -13.67 -9.76
C TRP A 492 -7.77 -12.95 -10.51
N LYS A 493 -8.04 -11.71 -10.92
CA LYS A 493 -7.05 -10.78 -11.48
C LYS A 493 -7.37 -9.37 -10.98
N LYS A 494 -6.34 -8.64 -10.57
CA LYS A 494 -6.41 -7.27 -10.10
C LYS A 494 -7.01 -6.36 -11.16
N TYR A 495 -7.94 -5.50 -10.75
CA TYR A 495 -8.47 -4.46 -11.62
C TYR A 495 -7.41 -3.40 -11.93
N PRO A 496 -7.35 -2.88 -13.17
CA PRO A 496 -6.49 -1.75 -13.47
C PRO A 496 -6.89 -0.54 -12.65
N LEU A 497 -5.89 0.21 -12.17
CA LEU A 497 -6.15 1.49 -11.52
C LEU A 497 -6.67 2.52 -12.54
N PRO A 498 -7.50 3.48 -12.11
CA PRO A 498 -7.90 4.61 -12.95
C PRO A 498 -6.71 5.44 -13.46
N ASP A 499 -6.92 6.15 -14.56
CA ASP A 499 -5.90 7.06 -15.08
C ASP A 499 -5.57 8.16 -14.05
N ASN A 500 -4.27 8.45 -13.88
CA ASN A 500 -3.74 9.39 -12.89
C ASN A 500 -4.02 9.02 -11.42
N ALA A 501 -4.18 7.72 -11.12
CA ALA A 501 -4.41 7.24 -9.76
C ALA A 501 -3.36 7.74 -8.75
N GLU A 502 -2.12 7.99 -9.15
CA GLU A 502 -1.06 8.57 -8.32
C GLU A 502 -1.41 9.94 -7.71
N ASN A 503 -2.25 10.71 -8.39
CA ASN A 503 -2.76 12.00 -7.91
C ASN A 503 -4.01 11.82 -7.03
N MET A 504 -4.63 10.65 -7.05
CA MET A 504 -5.84 10.30 -6.30
C MET A 504 -5.55 9.19 -5.27
N HIS A 505 -4.40 9.29 -4.59
CA HIS A 505 -4.00 8.37 -3.52
C HIS A 505 -3.94 6.88 -3.93
N PHE A 506 -3.76 6.59 -5.23
CA PHE A 506 -3.82 5.25 -5.81
C PHE A 506 -5.11 4.48 -5.48
N PHE A 507 -6.23 5.20 -5.37
CA PHE A 507 -7.54 4.60 -5.10
C PHE A 507 -8.01 3.71 -6.25
N SER A 508 -8.55 2.54 -5.90
CA SER A 508 -9.29 1.69 -6.83
C SER A 508 -10.63 2.33 -7.20
N SER A 509 -11.32 1.71 -8.18
CA SER A 509 -12.66 2.17 -8.57
C SER A 509 -13.63 2.11 -7.39
N LEU A 510 -13.58 1.08 -6.55
CA LEU A 510 -14.41 1.01 -5.35
C LEU A 510 -14.04 2.10 -4.35
N ALA A 511 -12.75 2.23 -4.02
CA ALA A 511 -12.24 3.21 -3.06
C ALA A 511 -12.64 4.65 -3.41
N LEU A 512 -12.62 4.99 -4.70
CA LEU A 512 -13.11 6.27 -5.19
C LEU A 512 -14.57 6.51 -4.82
N THR A 513 -15.42 5.50 -4.72
CA THR A 513 -16.85 5.68 -4.40
C THR A 513 -17.15 5.69 -2.89
N LEU A 514 -16.25 5.23 -2.04
CA LEU A 514 -16.53 4.99 -0.62
C LEU A 514 -16.83 6.27 0.17
N ASN A 515 -16.22 7.39 -0.21
CA ASN A 515 -16.45 8.70 0.42
C ASN A 515 -17.33 9.64 -0.42
N GLU A 516 -17.97 9.12 -1.48
CA GLU A 516 -18.94 9.88 -2.25
C GLU A 516 -20.14 10.26 -1.37
N PRO A 517 -20.55 11.53 -1.29
CA PRO A 517 -21.71 11.93 -0.49
C PRO A 517 -22.98 11.17 -0.92
N GLU A 518 -23.71 10.65 0.06
CA GLU A 518 -24.99 9.97 -0.15
C GLU A 518 -26.03 10.56 0.80
N GLU A 519 -27.26 10.74 0.31
CA GLU A 519 -28.36 11.23 1.13
C GLU A 519 -28.88 10.14 2.06
N GLY A 520 -29.40 10.55 3.22
CA GLY A 520 -30.08 9.66 4.15
C GLY A 520 -29.19 8.64 4.85
N VAL A 521 -27.87 8.87 4.91
CA VAL A 521 -26.92 8.12 5.75
C VAL A 521 -27.05 8.54 7.22
N ALA A 522 -26.58 7.69 8.14
CA ALA A 522 -26.54 8.01 9.56
C ALA A 522 -25.67 9.26 9.84
N PRO A 523 -25.98 10.09 10.86
CA PRO A 523 -25.16 11.24 11.23
C PRO A 523 -23.74 10.85 11.68
N THR A 524 -23.53 9.57 12.03
CA THR A 524 -22.24 8.97 12.38
C THR A 524 -21.46 8.42 11.17
N ASP A 525 -21.98 8.52 9.95
CA ASP A 525 -21.34 7.96 8.75
C ASP A 525 -20.03 8.69 8.38
N SER A 526 -18.98 7.93 8.04
CA SER A 526 -17.66 8.48 7.67
C SER A 526 -17.73 9.53 6.54
N ARG A 527 -18.75 9.50 5.66
CA ARG A 527 -18.95 10.52 4.62
C ARG A 527 -19.25 11.91 5.18
N LEU A 528 -19.79 12.00 6.38
CA LEU A 528 -20.12 13.26 7.07
C LEU A 528 -18.95 13.79 7.91
N ARG A 529 -17.87 13.01 8.03
CA ARG A 529 -16.71 13.34 8.85
C ARG A 529 -15.93 14.55 8.27
N PRO A 530 -15.86 15.70 8.97
CA PRO A 530 -15.44 16.96 8.35
C PRO A 530 -13.95 17.05 8.02
N ASP A 531 -13.05 16.54 8.87
CA ASP A 531 -11.59 16.52 8.61
C ASP A 531 -11.25 15.70 7.37
N GLN A 532 -11.89 14.53 7.21
CA GLN A 532 -11.72 13.67 6.06
C GLN A 532 -12.24 14.32 4.77
N ARG A 533 -13.39 15.00 4.81
CA ARG A 533 -13.96 15.73 3.66
C ARG A 533 -13.09 16.89 3.21
N LEU A 534 -12.55 17.67 4.16
CA LEU A 534 -11.62 18.76 3.87
C LEU A 534 -10.31 18.23 3.26
N MET A 535 -9.80 17.10 3.76
CA MET A 535 -8.61 16.47 3.19
C MET A 535 -8.83 16.07 1.73
N GLU A 536 -9.96 15.43 1.42
CA GLU A 536 -10.33 15.02 0.07
C GLU A 536 -10.48 16.21 -0.89
N ALA A 537 -10.93 17.36 -0.37
CA ALA A 537 -11.02 18.61 -1.12
C ALA A 537 -9.66 19.32 -1.32
N GLY A 538 -8.58 18.79 -0.75
CA GLY A 538 -7.24 19.40 -0.80
C GLY A 538 -6.99 20.51 0.24
N LEU A 539 -7.95 20.77 1.13
CA LEU A 539 -7.87 21.79 2.19
C LEU A 539 -7.20 21.22 3.45
N TRP A 540 -5.92 20.85 3.33
CA TRP A 540 -5.22 20.06 4.36
C TRP A 540 -4.99 20.80 5.68
N ASP A 541 -4.81 22.12 5.67
CA ASP A 541 -4.66 22.91 6.89
C ASP A 541 -5.98 22.96 7.69
N GLU A 542 -7.10 23.19 7.02
CA GLU A 542 -8.43 23.16 7.63
C GLU A 542 -8.78 21.74 8.13
N ALA A 543 -8.40 20.72 7.36
CA ALA A 543 -8.55 19.32 7.77
C ALA A 543 -7.77 19.02 9.07
N ASN A 544 -6.54 19.52 9.21
CA ASN A 544 -5.76 19.37 10.45
C ASN A 544 -6.46 20.04 11.64
N VAL A 545 -7.06 21.23 11.46
CA VAL A 545 -7.80 21.93 12.53
C VAL A 545 -9.04 21.13 12.94
N GLN A 546 -9.84 20.64 11.98
CA GLN A 546 -11.01 19.82 12.31
C GLN A 546 -10.61 18.50 12.97
N LYS A 547 -9.51 17.87 12.52
CA LYS A 547 -9.01 16.64 13.13
C LYS A 547 -8.68 16.83 14.61
N GLN A 548 -7.97 17.92 14.95
CA GLN A 548 -7.66 18.23 16.34
C GLN A 548 -8.93 18.43 17.17
N ARG A 549 -9.90 19.20 16.66
CA ARG A 549 -11.21 19.42 17.31
C ARG A 549 -11.92 18.09 17.59
N LEU A 550 -12.03 17.21 16.60
CA LEU A 550 -12.69 15.91 16.74
C LEU A 550 -12.00 15.00 17.77
N GLU A 551 -10.67 14.89 17.69
CA GLU A 551 -9.90 14.08 18.64
C GLU A 551 -10.00 14.63 20.07
N GLU A 552 -10.02 15.95 20.26
CA GLU A 552 -10.19 16.57 21.57
C GLU A 552 -11.59 16.32 22.15
N LEU A 553 -12.65 16.46 21.35
CA LEU A 553 -14.02 16.14 21.75
C LEU A 553 -14.14 14.68 22.19
N GLN A 554 -13.58 13.74 21.42
CA GLN A 554 -13.58 12.33 21.77
C GLN A 554 -12.80 12.06 23.07
N ARG A 555 -11.66 12.72 23.29
CA ARG A 555 -10.88 12.61 24.54
C ARG A 555 -11.66 13.15 25.74
N LEU A 556 -12.38 14.26 25.59
CA LEU A 556 -13.22 14.84 26.65
C LEU A 556 -14.38 13.91 27.00
N GLU A 557 -15.06 13.38 25.99
CA GLU A 557 -16.19 12.46 26.19
C GLU A 557 -15.74 11.13 26.81
N ARG A 558 -14.54 10.65 26.47
CA ARG A 558 -13.92 9.50 27.15
C ARG A 558 -13.69 9.78 28.64
N LYS A 559 -13.09 10.92 28.98
CA LYS A 559 -12.88 11.33 30.38
C LYS A 559 -14.20 11.47 31.14
N ARG A 560 -15.24 12.00 30.50
CA ARG A 560 -16.59 12.11 31.09
C ARG A 560 -17.15 10.73 31.41
N ARG A 561 -17.04 9.77 30.48
CA ARG A 561 -17.49 8.38 30.70
C ARG A 561 -16.71 7.67 31.80
N GLU A 562 -15.38 7.81 31.82
CA GLU A 562 -14.52 7.27 32.88
C GLU A 562 -14.94 7.82 34.26
N ALA A 563 -15.17 9.14 34.37
CA ALA A 563 -15.62 9.78 35.60
C ALA A 563 -17.03 9.31 36.04
N CYS A 564 -17.98 9.16 35.11
CA CYS A 564 -19.32 8.64 35.43
C CYS A 564 -19.29 7.16 35.83
N GLY A 565 -18.46 6.34 35.17
CA GLY A 565 -18.29 4.93 35.50
C GLY A 565 -17.71 4.72 36.89
N LEU A 566 -16.75 5.55 37.30
CA LEU A 566 -16.22 5.57 38.68
C LEU A 566 -17.31 5.91 39.71
N VAL A 567 -18.19 6.86 39.43
CA VAL A 567 -19.32 7.20 40.31
C VAL A 567 -20.32 6.03 40.41
N ASN A 568 -20.63 5.36 39.29
CA ASN A 568 -21.55 4.22 39.29
C ASN A 568 -20.98 2.98 40.00
N ASN A 569 -19.66 2.74 39.89
CA ASN A 569 -18.94 1.70 40.62
C ASN A 569 -18.96 1.91 42.14
N LEU A 570 -18.97 3.16 42.62
CA LEU A 570 -19.08 3.48 44.05
C LEU A 570 -20.49 3.25 44.61
N VAL A 571 -21.51 3.23 43.75
CA VAL A 571 -22.93 3.09 44.13
C VAL A 571 -23.43 1.64 43.96
N SER A 572 -22.83 0.87 43.05
CA SER A 572 -23.26 -0.49 42.71
C SER A 572 -22.16 -1.50 43.01
N SER A 573 -22.25 -2.19 44.14
CA SER A 573 -21.32 -3.24 44.55
C SER A 573 -21.41 -4.44 43.60
N GLY A 574 -20.50 -4.53 42.61
CA GLY A 574 -20.17 -5.79 41.93
C GLY A 574 -20.85 -6.08 40.59
N GLN A 575 -21.28 -5.06 39.83
CA GLN A 575 -21.54 -5.22 38.39
C GLN A 575 -20.43 -4.54 37.60
N ASP A 576 -19.75 -5.30 36.72
CA ASP A 576 -18.77 -4.76 35.77
C ASP A 576 -19.39 -3.56 35.05
N VAL A 577 -18.83 -2.36 35.27
CA VAL A 577 -19.28 -1.17 34.55
C VAL A 577 -18.99 -1.39 33.08
N GLU A 578 -20.05 -1.65 32.31
CA GLU A 578 -19.97 -1.83 30.88
C GLU A 578 -19.34 -0.58 30.24
N GLY A 579 -18.25 -0.80 29.50
CA GLY A 579 -17.67 0.21 28.64
C GLY A 579 -18.66 0.69 27.57
N TYR A 580 -18.17 1.51 26.64
CA TYR A 580 -18.99 1.95 25.50
C TYR A 580 -19.70 0.78 24.83
N GLN A 581 -21.03 0.87 24.70
CA GLN A 581 -21.86 -0.11 24.01
C GLN A 581 -22.08 0.35 22.56
N PRO A 582 -21.65 -0.43 21.56
CA PRO A 582 -21.93 -0.12 20.16
C PRO A 582 -23.43 -0.13 19.85
N LEU A 583 -23.85 0.70 18.91
CA LEU A 583 -25.26 0.90 18.59
C LEU A 583 -25.81 -0.15 17.60
N TRP A 584 -24.98 -0.72 16.73
CA TRP A 584 -25.43 -1.62 15.68
C TRP A 584 -24.86 -3.04 15.82
N PHE A 585 -23.93 -3.22 16.75
CA PHE A 585 -23.28 -4.49 17.01
C PHE A 585 -23.38 -4.87 18.49
N GLU A 586 -23.41 -6.16 18.77
CA GLU A 586 -23.36 -6.71 20.11
C GLU A 586 -22.19 -7.69 20.26
N ARG A 587 -21.57 -7.70 21.44
CA ARG A 587 -20.50 -8.63 21.75
C ARG A 587 -21.08 -10.02 22.03
N LYS A 588 -20.58 -11.03 21.34
CA LYS A 588 -20.92 -12.45 21.54
C LYS A 588 -19.67 -13.31 21.53
N THR A 589 -19.69 -14.39 22.29
CA THR A 589 -18.65 -15.43 22.21
C THR A 589 -19.02 -16.40 21.10
N ASP A 590 -18.15 -16.59 20.12
CA ASP A 590 -18.35 -17.56 19.05
C ASP A 590 -18.20 -18.99 19.60
N GLU A 591 -19.23 -19.81 19.45
CA GLU A 591 -19.23 -21.19 19.97
C GLU A 591 -18.22 -22.11 19.29
N SER A 592 -17.78 -21.78 18.08
CA SER A 592 -16.86 -22.61 17.28
C SER A 592 -15.39 -22.27 17.48
N THR A 593 -15.05 -21.00 17.73
CA THR A 593 -13.68 -20.55 18.00
C THR A 593 -13.41 -20.28 19.48
N GLY A 594 -14.45 -20.08 20.29
CA GLY A 594 -14.34 -19.66 21.70
C GLY A 594 -13.94 -18.18 21.89
N GLU A 595 -13.84 -17.42 20.80
CA GLU A 595 -13.39 -16.02 20.84
C GLU A 595 -14.56 -15.04 20.96
N ASN A 596 -14.31 -13.89 21.59
CA ASN A 596 -15.27 -12.79 21.62
C ASN A 596 -15.25 -12.04 20.28
N THR A 597 -16.42 -11.96 19.64
CA THR A 597 -16.65 -11.28 18.37
C THR A 597 -17.81 -10.29 18.50
N TYR A 598 -17.94 -9.40 17.52
CA TYR A 598 -19.06 -8.46 17.42
C TYR A 598 -19.98 -8.87 16.28
N ILE A 599 -21.24 -9.11 16.60
CA ILE A 599 -22.27 -9.54 15.65
C ILE A 599 -23.25 -8.40 15.42
N TYR A 600 -23.63 -8.21 14.16
CA TYR A 600 -24.66 -7.24 13.80
C TYR A 600 -25.98 -7.62 14.45
N ARG A 601 -26.57 -6.70 15.23
CA ARG A 601 -27.80 -6.96 15.98
C ARG A 601 -29.09 -6.60 15.23
N GLY A 602 -28.97 -6.00 14.03
CA GLY A 602 -30.08 -5.41 13.30
C GLY A 602 -30.34 -3.95 13.68
N GLY A 603 -31.33 -3.32 13.04
CA GLY A 603 -31.81 -1.99 13.36
C GLY A 603 -31.25 -0.87 12.48
N TYR A 604 -30.01 -1.00 11.97
CA TYR A 604 -29.39 0.05 11.15
C TYR A 604 -30.17 0.32 9.86
N TRP A 605 -30.47 -0.74 9.10
CA TRP A 605 -31.17 -0.61 7.84
C TRP A 605 -32.62 -0.21 8.04
N GLU A 606 -33.26 -0.68 9.11
CA GLU A 606 -34.62 -0.30 9.47
C GLU A 606 -34.70 1.17 9.92
N ALA A 607 -33.68 1.68 10.60
CA ALA A 607 -33.54 3.10 10.94
C ALA A 607 -33.33 3.93 9.67
N LYS A 608 -32.49 3.47 8.74
CA LYS A 608 -32.30 4.09 7.42
C LYS A 608 -33.60 4.16 6.62
N ASP A 609 -34.33 3.06 6.52
CA ASP A 609 -35.59 3.00 5.77
C ASP A 609 -36.64 3.97 6.34
N ARG A 610 -36.64 4.19 7.66
CA ARG A 610 -37.50 5.16 8.35
C ARG A 610 -36.92 6.58 8.39
N GLN A 611 -35.66 6.77 8.00
CA GLN A 611 -34.88 7.99 8.20
C GLN A 611 -34.92 8.49 9.65
N ASP A 612 -34.87 7.55 10.60
CA ASP A 612 -34.91 7.83 12.04
C ASP A 612 -33.57 7.52 12.70
N TRP A 613 -32.78 8.57 12.91
CA TRP A 613 -31.45 8.52 13.51
C TRP A 613 -31.42 8.98 14.96
N SER A 614 -32.57 9.00 15.66
CA SER A 614 -32.66 9.56 17.02
C SER A 614 -31.77 8.84 18.04
N GLN A 615 -31.35 7.61 17.74
CA GLN A 615 -30.47 6.80 18.59
C GLN A 615 -28.98 7.05 18.33
N CYS A 616 -28.62 7.69 17.22
CA CYS A 616 -27.24 7.94 16.87
C CYS A 616 -26.63 9.04 17.76
N PRO A 617 -25.41 8.84 18.29
CA PRO A 617 -24.70 9.88 19.01
C PRO A 617 -24.20 10.98 18.07
N GLU A 618 -24.02 12.19 18.61
CA GLU A 618 -23.33 13.28 17.93
C GLU A 618 -21.81 13.13 18.16
N ILE A 619 -21.05 12.89 17.09
CA ILE A 619 -19.61 12.57 17.16
C ILE A 619 -18.70 13.47 16.28
N PHE A 620 -19.26 14.38 15.48
CA PHE A 620 -18.51 15.24 14.55
C PHE A 620 -18.50 16.75 14.92
#